data_AF-A0A8H3BRA2-F1
#
_entry.id   AF-A0A8H3BRA2-F1
#
_cell.length_a   1.000
_cell.length_b   1.000
_cell.length_c   1.000
_cell.angle_alpha   90.00
_cell.angle_beta   90.00
_cell.angle_gamma   90.00
#
_symmetry.space_group_name_H-M   'P 1'
#
loop_
_entity.id
_entity.type
_entity.pdbx_description
1 polymer ?
#
loop_
_entity_poly.entity_id
_entity_poly.type
_entity_poly.pdbx_seq_one_letter_code
_entity_poly.pdbx_strand_id
1 'polypeptide(L)'
;MQTATDSKEPTTTIKNVMWMGLKTSLQGLRDNPGIFSHLSLAAEMLLECFEGIETAARKQEDYEDLAKELAALSGSLAELVKTPTSFTKSISNFELDIKREATEIEAKMTRGPTGRFAVAKEDEEDIVRRCRRIRSLFRQLQANLSAGPWSIANEHLADERLNGLSAVKQATYDSELSSVVHRRTCTEGTRQRVLSDLD
;
A
#
# COMPACT_ATOMS: atom_id res chain seq x y z
N MET A 1 -30.00 47.75 29.09
CA MET A 1 -29.93 46.28 29.06
C MET A 1 -29.85 45.86 27.61
N GLN A 2 -28.67 45.54 27.10
CA GLN A 2 -28.47 45.04 25.74
C GLN A 2 -27.86 43.64 25.89
N THR A 3 -28.65 42.60 25.64
CA THR A 3 -28.19 41.21 25.67
C THR A 3 -27.39 40.93 24.41
N ALA A 4 -26.13 40.57 24.59
CA ALA A 4 -25.25 40.06 23.54
C ALA A 4 -25.80 38.73 23.00
N THR A 5 -25.99 38.65 21.70
CA THR A 5 -26.19 37.39 20.97
C THR A 5 -24.82 36.77 20.73
N ASP A 6 -24.53 35.69 21.45
CA ASP A 6 -23.37 34.82 21.26
C ASP A 6 -23.55 34.02 19.95
N SER A 7 -22.74 34.34 18.93
CA SER A 7 -22.68 33.61 17.67
C SER A 7 -21.56 32.58 17.75
N LYS A 8 -21.87 31.35 18.17
CA LYS A 8 -20.89 30.26 18.27
C LYS A 8 -21.49 28.93 17.81
N GLU A 9 -21.80 28.77 16.51
CA GLU A 9 -22.38 27.51 16.01
C GLU A 9 -22.02 26.95 14.59
N PRO A 10 -21.05 27.47 13.80
CA PRO A 10 -20.68 26.82 12.54
C PRO A 10 -19.63 25.71 12.67
N THR A 11 -18.70 25.79 13.62
CA THR A 11 -17.50 24.92 13.68
C THR A 11 -17.78 23.51 14.20
N THR A 12 -18.67 23.35 15.17
CA THR A 12 -19.03 22.04 15.73
C THR A 12 -19.72 21.14 14.70
N THR A 13 -20.57 21.72 13.86
CA THR A 13 -21.29 21.01 12.80
C THR A 13 -20.35 20.50 11.71
N ILE A 14 -19.37 21.31 11.30
CA ILE A 14 -18.36 20.92 10.29
C ILE A 14 -17.48 19.79 10.82
N LYS A 15 -17.03 19.86 12.08
CA LYS A 15 -16.26 18.78 12.74
C LYS A 15 -17.00 17.44 12.66
N ASN A 16 -18.27 17.40 13.05
CA ASN A 16 -19.08 16.18 13.02
C ASN A 16 -19.19 15.60 11.60
N VAL A 17 -19.31 16.44 10.57
CA VAL A 17 -19.36 15.98 9.17
C VAL A 17 -18.06 15.29 8.74
N MET A 18 -16.89 15.83 9.12
CA MET A 18 -15.59 15.23 8.76
C MET A 18 -15.38 13.87 9.42
N TRP A 19 -15.72 13.76 10.72
CA TRP A 19 -15.63 12.50 11.46
C TRP A 19 -16.60 11.45 10.90
N MET A 20 -17.83 11.84 10.57
CA MET A 20 -18.76 10.94 9.88
C MET A 20 -18.19 10.47 8.53
N GLY A 21 -17.57 11.36 7.76
CA GLY A 21 -16.89 11.01 6.52
C GLY A 21 -15.81 9.95 6.73
N LEU A 22 -14.92 10.14 7.72
CA LEU A 22 -13.90 9.17 8.09
C LEU A 22 -14.50 7.81 8.46
N LYS A 23 -15.55 7.79 9.29
CA LYS A 23 -16.24 6.56 9.69
C LYS A 23 -16.79 5.81 8.48
N THR A 24 -17.47 6.51 7.57
CA THR A 24 -18.00 5.91 6.34
C THR A 24 -16.89 5.37 5.44
N SER A 25 -15.78 6.10 5.28
CA SER A 25 -14.65 5.63 4.48
C SER A 25 -13.96 4.41 5.08
N LEU A 26 -13.82 4.33 6.40
CA LEU A 26 -13.31 3.14 7.09
C LEU A 26 -14.26 1.93 6.95
N GLN A 27 -15.58 2.15 7.00
CA GLN A 27 -16.57 1.10 6.73
C GLN A 27 -16.40 0.56 5.30
N GLY A 28 -16.27 1.45 4.33
CA GLY A 28 -15.98 1.06 2.94
C GLY A 28 -14.71 0.21 2.84
N LEU A 29 -13.65 0.55 3.58
CA LEU A 29 -12.41 -0.22 3.55
C LEU A 29 -12.54 -1.60 4.20
N ARG A 30 -13.26 -1.70 5.32
CA ARG A 30 -13.57 -2.96 6.00
C ARG A 30 -14.42 -3.89 5.13
N ASP A 31 -15.41 -3.33 4.45
CA ASP A 31 -16.39 -4.14 3.70
C ASP A 31 -15.82 -4.64 2.35
N ASN A 32 -14.60 -4.23 1.97
CA ASN A 32 -13.90 -4.65 0.76
C ASN A 32 -12.57 -5.37 1.08
N PRO A 33 -12.60 -6.56 1.72
CA PRO A 33 -11.39 -7.23 2.18
C PRO A 33 -10.45 -7.65 1.06
N GLY A 34 -10.97 -7.96 -0.14
CA GLY A 34 -10.18 -8.27 -1.34
C GLY A 34 -8.94 -9.15 -1.06
N ILE A 35 -7.79 -8.73 -1.60
CA ILE A 35 -6.46 -9.30 -1.28
C ILE A 35 -5.85 -8.64 -0.01
N PHE A 36 -6.49 -7.60 0.51
CA PHE A 36 -6.02 -6.76 1.61
C PHE A 36 -6.70 -7.09 2.94
N SER A 37 -6.54 -8.35 3.37
CA SER A 37 -7.14 -8.90 4.59
C SER A 37 -6.73 -8.18 5.90
N HIS A 38 -5.46 -7.82 6.06
CA HIS A 38 -4.95 -7.06 7.20
C HIS A 38 -5.40 -5.61 7.19
N LEU A 39 -5.60 -5.01 6.00
CA LEU A 39 -6.14 -3.66 5.89
C LEU A 39 -7.60 -3.60 6.33
N SER A 40 -8.39 -4.61 5.96
CA SER A 40 -9.77 -4.78 6.42
C SER A 40 -9.86 -4.90 7.95
N LEU A 41 -9.03 -5.78 8.54
CA LEU A 41 -8.95 -5.92 10.00
C LEU A 41 -8.50 -4.63 10.69
N ALA A 42 -7.56 -3.90 10.08
CA ALA A 42 -7.14 -2.61 10.61
C ALA A 42 -8.28 -1.59 10.59
N ALA A 43 -9.07 -1.55 9.51
CA ALA A 43 -10.24 -0.68 9.42
C ALA A 43 -11.30 -1.03 10.47
N GLU A 44 -11.51 -2.32 10.75
CA GLU A 44 -12.40 -2.79 11.81
C GLU A 44 -11.93 -2.32 13.20
N MET A 45 -10.66 -2.55 13.58
CA MET A 45 -10.12 -2.10 14.86
C MET A 45 -10.20 -0.57 15.01
N LEU A 46 -9.95 0.18 13.94
CA LEU A 46 -10.07 1.65 13.96
C LEU A 46 -11.54 2.12 14.12
N LEU A 47 -12.50 1.37 13.57
CA LEU A 47 -13.94 1.65 13.75
C LEU A 47 -14.39 1.39 15.17
N GLU A 48 -13.91 0.31 15.79
CA GLU A 48 -14.19 -0.01 17.19
C GLU A 48 -13.64 1.07 18.12
N CYS A 49 -12.45 1.58 17.84
CA CYS A 49 -11.82 2.65 18.61
C CYS A 49 -12.32 4.06 18.27
N PHE A 50 -13.24 4.20 17.31
CA PHE A 50 -13.53 5.48 16.65
C PHE A 50 -13.96 6.58 17.64
N GLU A 51 -14.83 6.27 18.59
CA GLU A 51 -15.31 7.25 19.59
C GLU A 51 -14.16 7.76 20.48
N GLY A 52 -13.24 6.87 20.85
CA GLY A 52 -12.05 7.25 21.62
C GLY A 52 -11.07 8.08 20.78
N ILE A 53 -10.90 7.75 19.49
CA ILE A 53 -10.05 8.53 18.58
C ILE A 53 -10.64 9.93 18.41
N GLU A 54 -11.94 10.02 18.15
CA GLU A 54 -12.64 11.28 17.95
C GLU A 54 -12.57 12.17 19.21
N THR A 55 -12.77 11.59 20.40
CA THR A 55 -12.70 12.33 21.66
C THR A 55 -11.29 12.79 22.00
N ALA A 56 -10.27 11.94 21.81
CA ALA A 56 -8.86 12.33 21.95
C ALA A 56 -8.49 13.45 20.95
N ALA A 57 -9.01 13.36 19.73
CA ALA A 57 -8.76 14.30 18.64
C ALA A 57 -9.58 15.59 18.72
N ARG A 58 -10.61 15.72 19.56
CA ARG A 58 -11.36 16.99 19.72
C ARG A 58 -10.58 18.08 20.45
N LYS A 59 -9.46 17.75 21.12
CA LYS A 59 -8.74 18.66 22.02
C LYS A 59 -7.76 19.63 21.33
N GLN A 60 -7.52 19.51 20.02
CA GLN A 60 -6.65 20.44 19.29
C GLN A 60 -7.04 20.63 17.81
N GLU A 61 -6.82 21.83 17.27
CA GLU A 61 -7.39 22.29 15.99
C GLU A 61 -6.80 21.55 14.77
N ASP A 62 -5.53 21.13 14.86
CA ASP A 62 -4.79 20.36 13.84
C ASP A 62 -5.40 18.97 13.52
N TYR A 63 -6.43 18.55 14.25
CA TYR A 63 -7.02 17.23 14.14
C TYR A 63 -8.14 17.12 13.13
N GLU A 64 -8.78 18.23 12.76
CA GLU A 64 -9.73 18.25 11.65
C GLU A 64 -9.07 17.87 10.32
N ASP A 65 -7.88 18.44 10.08
CA ASP A 65 -7.09 18.13 8.89
C ASP A 65 -6.67 16.65 8.87
N LEU A 66 -6.29 16.10 10.04
CA LEU A 66 -5.96 14.68 10.14
C LEU A 66 -7.16 13.78 9.82
N ALA A 67 -8.34 14.09 10.38
CA ALA A 67 -9.56 13.32 10.13
C ALA A 67 -9.98 13.39 8.66
N LYS A 68 -9.97 14.60 8.08
CA LYS A 68 -10.28 14.85 6.68
C LYS A 68 -9.32 14.10 5.74
N GLU A 69 -8.02 14.15 6.02
CA GLU A 69 -7.02 13.44 5.21
C GLU A 69 -7.16 11.92 5.33
N LEU A 70 -7.37 11.40 6.54
CA LEU A 70 -7.60 9.96 6.73
C LEU A 70 -8.88 9.50 6.03
N ALA A 71 -9.94 10.32 6.02
CA ALA A 71 -11.18 10.01 5.30
C ALA A 71 -10.92 9.93 3.79
N ALA A 72 -10.26 10.95 3.23
CA ALA A 72 -9.92 10.98 1.81
C ALA A 72 -9.03 9.78 1.40
N LEU A 73 -8.04 9.44 2.23
CA LEU A 73 -7.13 8.32 1.98
C LEU A 73 -7.84 6.97 2.07
N SER A 74 -8.63 6.74 3.13
CA SER A 74 -9.37 5.48 3.29
C SER A 74 -10.41 5.28 2.19
N GLY A 75 -11.11 6.35 1.79
CA GLY A 75 -12.05 6.31 0.66
C GLY A 75 -11.35 6.00 -0.67
N SER A 76 -10.21 6.66 -0.93
CA SER A 76 -9.42 6.40 -2.15
C SER A 76 -8.86 4.98 -2.18
N LEU A 77 -8.38 4.47 -1.04
CA LEU A 77 -7.91 3.10 -0.91
C LEU A 77 -9.04 2.09 -1.09
N ALA A 78 -10.23 2.36 -0.54
CA ALA A 78 -11.39 1.49 -0.73
C ALA A 78 -11.77 1.34 -2.21
N GLU A 79 -11.64 2.40 -3.02
CA GLU A 79 -11.82 2.30 -4.47
C GLU A 79 -10.67 1.58 -5.16
N LEU A 80 -9.43 1.85 -4.77
CA LEU A 80 -8.25 1.26 -5.41
C LEU A 80 -8.14 -0.25 -5.15
N VAL A 81 -8.52 -0.70 -3.96
CA VAL A 81 -8.56 -2.13 -3.58
C VAL A 81 -9.57 -2.93 -4.39
N LYS A 82 -10.62 -2.30 -4.95
CA LYS A 82 -11.56 -2.97 -5.86
C LYS A 82 -10.93 -3.29 -7.22
N THR A 83 -9.86 -2.59 -7.60
CA THR A 83 -9.20 -2.81 -8.88
C THR A 83 -8.20 -3.96 -8.79
N PRO A 84 -8.19 -4.91 -9.75
CA PRO A 84 -7.19 -5.98 -9.78
C PRO A 84 -5.79 -5.38 -9.87
N THR A 85 -5.00 -5.52 -8.81
CA THR A 85 -3.65 -4.98 -8.73
C THR A 85 -2.67 -6.10 -8.37
N SER A 86 -1.48 -6.08 -8.96
CA SER A 86 -0.39 -6.99 -8.60
C SER A 86 0.02 -6.75 -7.14
N PHE A 87 -0.22 -7.75 -6.30
CA PHE A 87 0.11 -7.70 -4.88
C PHE A 87 1.60 -7.95 -4.69
N THR A 88 2.35 -6.93 -4.28
CA THR A 88 3.80 -7.02 -4.06
C THR A 88 4.14 -7.20 -2.59
N LYS A 89 5.35 -7.72 -2.30
CA LYS A 89 5.84 -7.85 -0.91
C LYS A 89 5.84 -6.51 -0.15
N SER A 90 6.14 -5.41 -0.84
CA SER A 90 6.10 -4.06 -0.25
C SER A 90 4.69 -3.68 0.20
N ILE A 91 3.68 -3.98 -0.63
CA ILE A 91 2.26 -3.78 -0.29
C ILE A 91 1.88 -4.58 0.96
N SER A 92 2.27 -5.86 1.04
CA SER A 92 2.00 -6.70 2.22
C SER A 92 2.64 -6.15 3.49
N ASN A 93 3.85 -5.60 3.40
CA ASN A 93 4.52 -4.99 4.55
C ASN A 93 3.76 -3.75 5.05
N PHE A 94 3.31 -2.87 4.15
CA PHE A 94 2.50 -1.70 4.53
C PHE A 94 1.20 -2.12 5.19
N GLU A 95 0.55 -3.15 4.65
CA GLU A 95 -0.69 -3.71 5.18
C GLU A 95 -0.53 -4.20 6.63
N LEU A 96 0.57 -4.92 6.89
CA LEU A 96 0.91 -5.43 8.21
C LEU A 96 1.28 -4.31 9.19
N ASP A 97 2.00 -3.30 8.71
CA ASP A 97 2.39 -2.12 9.49
C ASP A 97 1.15 -1.31 9.93
N ILE A 98 0.19 -1.13 9.02
CA ILE A 98 -1.09 -0.48 9.30
C ILE A 98 -1.84 -1.27 10.37
N LYS A 99 -1.96 -2.59 10.20
CA LYS A 99 -2.62 -3.46 11.17
C LYS A 99 -1.97 -3.35 12.55
N ARG A 100 -0.64 -3.39 12.63
CA ARG A 100 0.09 -3.26 13.89
C ARG A 100 -0.23 -1.94 14.60
N GLU A 101 -0.18 -0.82 13.89
CA GLU A 101 -0.50 0.49 14.48
C GLU A 101 -1.96 0.55 14.97
N ALA A 102 -2.91 -0.04 14.23
CA ALA A 102 -4.31 -0.12 14.64
C ALA A 102 -4.51 -1.00 15.89
N THR A 103 -3.84 -2.15 15.98
CA THR A 103 -3.86 -3.01 17.18
C THR A 103 -3.27 -2.29 18.40
N GLU A 104 -2.23 -1.48 18.24
CA GLU A 104 -1.66 -0.70 19.35
C GLU A 104 -2.59 0.44 19.81
N ILE A 105 -3.40 1.00 18.92
CA ILE A 105 -4.47 1.95 19.28
C ILE A 105 -5.55 1.22 20.09
N GLU A 106 -6.02 0.07 19.61
CA GLU A 106 -7.02 -0.75 20.28
C GLU A 106 -6.61 -1.20 21.69
N ALA A 107 -5.35 -1.65 21.84
CA ALA A 107 -4.81 -2.05 23.14
C ALA A 107 -4.77 -0.90 24.15
N LYS A 108 -4.57 0.34 23.69
CA LYS A 108 -4.56 1.54 24.54
C LYS A 108 -5.97 2.02 24.88
N MET A 109 -6.90 1.82 23.96
CA MET A 109 -8.32 2.14 24.11
C MET A 109 -9.03 1.22 25.13
N THR A 110 -8.65 -0.06 25.18
CA THR A 110 -9.31 -1.11 25.98
C THR A 110 -8.86 -1.19 27.44
N ARG A 111 -7.89 -0.38 27.89
CA ARG A 111 -7.29 -0.47 29.24
C ARG A 111 -8.18 0.08 30.39
N GLY A 112 -9.42 0.49 30.12
CA GLY A 112 -10.35 1.04 31.10
C GLY A 112 -11.15 -0.03 31.88
N PRO A 113 -11.27 0.04 33.22
CA PRO A 113 -12.01 -0.96 34.03
C PRO A 113 -13.52 -1.07 33.74
N THR A 114 -14.10 -0.11 33.02
CA THR A 114 -15.56 0.09 32.97
C THR A 114 -16.18 -0.18 31.59
N GLY A 115 -15.42 -0.74 30.64
CA GLY A 115 -15.93 -1.04 29.29
C GLY A 115 -16.26 0.18 28.42
N ARG A 116 -16.12 1.40 28.95
CA ARG A 116 -16.06 2.64 28.17
C ARG A 116 -14.59 2.95 27.91
N PHE A 117 -14.28 3.39 26.70
CA PHE A 117 -12.97 3.89 26.28
C PHE A 117 -12.51 5.03 27.19
N ALA A 118 -11.92 4.70 28.33
CA ALA A 118 -11.34 5.65 29.27
C ALA A 118 -9.88 5.80 28.91
N VAL A 119 -9.61 6.62 27.89
CA VAL A 119 -8.26 6.92 27.45
C VAL A 119 -7.57 7.76 28.53
N ALA A 120 -6.43 7.30 29.05
CA ALA A 120 -5.61 8.13 29.93
C ALA A 120 -5.02 9.30 29.12
N LYS A 121 -4.84 10.47 29.74
CA LYS A 121 -4.32 11.67 29.04
C LYS A 121 -2.98 11.41 28.33
N GLU A 122 -2.12 10.56 28.90
CA GLU A 122 -0.84 10.15 28.29
C GLU A 122 -1.03 9.25 27.05
N ASP A 123 -2.08 8.41 27.05
CA ASP A 123 -2.42 7.56 25.91
C ASP A 123 -3.04 8.38 24.76
N GLU A 124 -3.71 9.50 25.04
CA GLU A 124 -4.31 10.38 24.01
C GLU A 124 -3.27 10.87 23.00
N GLU A 125 -2.12 11.37 23.46
CA GLU A 125 -1.04 11.85 22.59
C GLU A 125 -0.42 10.72 21.76
N ASP A 126 -0.31 9.51 22.33
CA ASP A 126 0.20 8.36 21.60
C ASP A 126 -0.79 7.84 20.55
N ILE A 127 -2.08 7.78 20.87
CA ILE A 127 -3.14 7.42 19.90
C ILE A 127 -3.09 8.37 18.70
N VAL A 128 -3.01 9.68 18.94
CA VAL A 128 -2.88 10.67 17.88
C VAL A 128 -1.63 10.44 17.03
N ARG A 129 -0.48 10.19 17.67
CA ARG A 129 0.79 9.92 16.99
C ARG A 129 0.65 8.72 16.04
N ARG A 130 -0.10 7.70 16.45
CA ARG A 130 -0.35 6.50 15.65
C ARG A 130 -1.31 6.76 14.50
N CYS A 131 -2.37 7.54 14.71
CA CYS A 131 -3.24 7.98 13.61
C CYS A 131 -2.44 8.74 12.53
N ARG A 132 -1.46 9.56 12.92
CA ARG A 132 -0.54 10.23 11.96
C ARG A 132 0.36 9.23 11.22
N ARG A 133 0.80 8.16 11.88
CA ARG A 133 1.57 7.08 11.22
C ARG A 133 0.70 6.31 10.23
N ILE A 134 -0.51 5.93 10.62
CA ILE A 134 -1.49 5.29 9.73
C ILE A 134 -1.74 6.15 8.49
N ARG A 135 -1.92 7.46 8.66
CA ARG A 135 -2.01 8.40 7.53
C ARG A 135 -0.81 8.31 6.59
N SER A 136 0.42 8.30 7.12
CA SER A 136 1.64 8.20 6.32
C SER A 136 1.69 6.87 5.56
N LEU A 137 1.34 5.77 6.22
CA LEU A 137 1.29 4.43 5.63
C LEU A 137 0.23 4.35 4.53
N PHE A 138 -0.96 4.93 4.72
CA PHE A 138 -1.99 5.01 3.69
C PHE A 138 -1.52 5.76 2.44
N ARG A 139 -0.81 6.90 2.61
CA ARG A 139 -0.22 7.63 1.48
C ARG A 139 0.80 6.78 0.72
N GLN A 140 1.68 6.10 1.45
CA GLN A 140 2.69 5.22 0.84
C GLN A 140 2.05 4.04 0.12
N LEU A 141 1.05 3.41 0.73
CA LEU A 141 0.29 2.31 0.13
C LEU A 141 -0.41 2.78 -1.15
N GLN A 142 -1.11 3.91 -1.12
CA GLN A 142 -1.77 4.48 -2.29
C GLN A 142 -0.77 4.77 -3.43
N ALA A 143 0.39 5.36 -3.11
CA ALA A 143 1.43 5.62 -4.10
C ALA A 143 1.93 4.31 -4.75
N ASN A 144 2.19 3.27 -3.94
CA ASN A 144 2.64 1.97 -4.45
C ASN A 144 1.58 1.28 -5.31
N LEU A 145 0.31 1.33 -4.90
CA LEU A 145 -0.79 0.76 -5.67
C LEU A 145 -1.02 1.52 -6.99
N SER A 146 -0.88 2.85 -6.99
CA SER A 146 -0.99 3.67 -8.21
C SER A 146 0.19 3.48 -9.18
N ALA A 147 1.35 3.02 -8.68
CA ALA A 147 2.51 2.70 -9.51
C ALA A 147 2.42 1.31 -10.17
N GLY A 148 1.56 0.42 -9.67
CA GLY A 148 1.37 -0.94 -10.20
C GLY A 148 1.04 -0.97 -11.70
N PRO A 149 0.02 -0.23 -12.17
CA PRO A 149 -0.32 -0.16 -13.59
C PRO A 149 0.84 0.34 -14.48
N TRP A 150 1.67 1.26 -13.98
CA TRP A 150 2.86 1.75 -14.69
C TRP A 150 3.93 0.66 -14.81
N SER A 151 4.15 -0.13 -13.76
CA SER A 151 5.09 -1.25 -13.78
C SER A 151 4.68 -2.31 -14.80
N ILE A 152 3.38 -2.65 -14.84
CA ILE A 152 2.81 -3.64 -15.76
C ILE A 152 2.93 -3.15 -17.21
N ALA A 153 2.57 -1.89 -17.48
CA ALA A 153 2.71 -1.31 -18.82
C ALA A 153 4.18 -1.28 -19.29
N ASN A 154 5.12 -1.02 -18.37
CA ASN A 154 6.54 -1.02 -18.67
C ASN A 154 7.08 -2.44 -18.95
N GLU A 155 6.61 -3.45 -18.22
CA GLU A 155 6.93 -4.86 -18.49
C GLU A 155 6.39 -5.29 -19.86
N HIS A 156 5.12 -5.00 -20.17
CA HIS A 156 4.55 -5.26 -21.49
C HIS A 156 5.31 -4.54 -22.61
N LEU A 157 5.72 -3.29 -22.42
CA LEU A 157 6.53 -2.54 -23.39
C LEU A 157 7.92 -3.16 -23.55
N ALA A 158 8.53 -3.64 -22.47
CA ALA A 158 9.81 -4.34 -22.53
C ALA A 158 9.68 -5.67 -23.28
N ASP A 159 8.64 -6.45 -23.00
CA ASP A 159 8.33 -7.69 -23.72
C ASP A 159 8.03 -7.45 -25.20
N GLU A 160 7.28 -6.41 -25.54
CA GLU A 160 7.02 -6.02 -26.92
C GLU A 160 8.31 -5.61 -27.63
N ARG A 161 9.18 -4.84 -26.96
CA ARG A 161 10.51 -4.51 -27.48
C ARG A 161 11.36 -5.75 -27.68
N LEU A 162 11.36 -6.69 -26.73
CA LEU A 162 12.09 -7.96 -26.83
C LEU A 162 11.55 -8.86 -27.96
N ASN A 163 10.24 -8.88 -28.17
CA ASN A 163 9.61 -9.60 -29.28
C ASN A 163 9.87 -8.91 -30.63
N GLY A 164 9.96 -7.57 -30.62
CA GLY A 164 10.28 -6.75 -31.79
C GLY A 164 11.77 -6.78 -32.17
N LEU A 165 12.66 -7.07 -31.21
CA LEU A 165 13.98 -7.57 -31.54
C LEU A 165 13.77 -8.91 -32.22
N SER A 166 13.93 -8.99 -33.54
CA SER A 166 13.89 -10.26 -34.25
C SER A 166 14.94 -11.17 -33.60
N ALA A 167 14.51 -12.07 -32.72
CA ALA A 167 15.40 -13.05 -32.14
C ALA A 167 16.02 -13.77 -33.33
N VAL A 168 17.30 -13.52 -33.57
CA VAL A 168 18.04 -14.26 -34.58
C VAL A 168 18.12 -15.66 -33.99
N LYS A 169 17.14 -16.52 -34.30
CA LYS A 169 17.14 -17.92 -33.87
C LYS A 169 18.35 -18.67 -34.44
N GLN A 170 19.05 -18.06 -35.41
CA GLN A 170 20.35 -18.44 -35.94
C GLN A 170 21.57 -17.87 -35.18
N ALA A 171 21.38 -17.06 -34.12
CA ALA A 171 22.46 -16.69 -33.19
C ALA A 171 22.67 -17.77 -32.13
N THR A 172 21.89 -18.85 -32.19
CA THR A 172 22.39 -20.15 -31.74
C THR A 172 23.61 -20.45 -32.60
N TYR A 173 24.76 -20.69 -31.96
CA TYR A 173 25.87 -21.37 -32.62
C TYR A 173 25.35 -22.75 -33.06
N ASP A 174 24.66 -22.78 -34.19
CA ASP A 174 24.07 -23.97 -34.74
C ASP A 174 25.23 -24.76 -35.33
N SER A 175 25.72 -25.69 -34.51
CA SER A 175 26.88 -26.51 -34.81
C SER A 175 26.61 -27.41 -36.01
N GLU A 176 25.33 -27.67 -36.34
CA GLU A 176 24.95 -28.43 -37.53
C GLU A 176 25.20 -27.62 -38.81
N LEU A 177 24.96 -26.30 -38.80
CA LEU A 177 25.29 -25.40 -39.91
C LEU A 177 26.79 -25.33 -40.20
N SER A 178 27.65 -25.67 -39.23
CA SER A 178 29.10 -25.78 -39.46
C SER A 178 29.43 -26.84 -40.53
N SER A 179 28.67 -27.94 -40.58
CA SER A 179 28.82 -28.99 -41.58
C SER A 179 28.37 -28.51 -42.97
N VAL A 180 27.28 -27.73 -43.03
CA VAL A 180 26.70 -27.20 -44.27
C VAL A 180 27.56 -26.09 -44.87
N VAL A 181 28.09 -25.18 -44.04
CA VAL A 181 28.87 -24.01 -44.48
C VAL A 181 30.35 -24.37 -44.78
N HIS A 182 30.72 -25.65 -44.71
CA HIS A 182 32.11 -26.09 -44.94
C HIS A 182 33.10 -25.26 -44.13
N ARG A 183 32.81 -24.99 -42.84
CA ARG A 183 33.83 -24.42 -41.96
C ARG A 183 34.96 -25.44 -41.92
N ARG A 184 36.03 -25.07 -42.61
CA ARG A 184 37.17 -25.92 -42.94
C ARG A 184 37.58 -26.72 -41.71
N THR A 185 37.82 -28.01 -41.90
CA THR A 185 38.70 -28.79 -41.03
C THR A 185 39.95 -27.96 -40.74
N CYS A 186 40.57 -28.17 -39.57
CA CYS A 186 41.81 -27.47 -39.23
C CYS A 186 42.78 -27.55 -40.42
N THR A 187 43.44 -26.43 -40.75
CA THR A 187 44.39 -26.35 -41.87
C THR A 187 45.34 -27.56 -41.81
N GLU A 188 45.57 -28.22 -42.94
CA GLU A 188 46.37 -29.43 -42.99
C GLU A 188 47.76 -29.24 -42.34
N GLY A 189 48.17 -30.18 -41.50
CA GLY A 189 49.37 -30.07 -40.66
C GLY A 189 49.14 -29.42 -39.28
N THR A 190 47.95 -28.87 -39.00
CA THR A 190 47.63 -28.28 -37.70
C THR A 190 46.69 -29.16 -36.88
N ARG A 191 46.81 -29.09 -35.55
CA ARG A 191 46.01 -29.87 -34.58
C ARG A 191 46.07 -31.41 -34.70
N GLN A 192 47.04 -31.96 -35.44
CA GLN A 192 47.22 -33.41 -35.57
C GLN A 192 47.34 -34.11 -34.22
N ARG A 193 48.21 -33.62 -33.32
CA ARG A 193 48.37 -34.20 -31.97
C ARG A 193 47.06 -34.23 -31.17
N VAL A 194 46.32 -33.12 -31.18
CA VAL A 194 45.05 -33.01 -30.45
C VAL A 194 43.99 -33.95 -31.03
N LEU A 195 43.97 -34.16 -32.35
CA LEU A 195 43.08 -35.12 -32.99
C LEU A 195 43.49 -36.57 -32.67
N SER A 196 44.79 -36.88 -32.64
CA SER A 196 45.30 -38.20 -32.26
C SER A 196 45.03 -38.56 -30.79
N ASP A 197 44.90 -37.56 -29.93
CA ASP A 197 44.62 -37.74 -28.49
C ASP A 197 43.10 -37.88 -28.19
N LEU A 198 42.22 -37.74 -29.20
CA LEU A 198 40.75 -37.76 -29.06
C LEU A 198 40.09 -39.07 -29.55
N ASP A 199 40.86 -39.98 -30.17
CA ASP A 199 40.43 -41.35 -30.51
C ASP A 199 40.56 -42.30 -29.29
#